data_AF-A0A7J7YE98-F1
#
_entry.id   AF-A0A7J7YE98-F1
#
_cell.length_a   1.000
_cell.length_b   1.000
_cell.length_c   1.000
_cell.angle_alpha   90.00
_cell.angle_beta   90.00
_cell.angle_gamma   90.00
#
_symmetry.space_group_name_H-M   'P 1'
#
loop_
_entity.id
_entity.type
_entity.pdbx_description
1 polymer ?
#
loop_
_entity_poly.entity_id
_entity_poly.type
_entity_poly.pdbx_seq_one_letter_code
_entity_poly.pdbx_strand_id
1 'polypeptide(L)'
;MLTKPHQRLTKYPLLLKSVLRKTDQPRAKEAVITMISSVERFIHHVNACIRQQLVAMVSRMDAYEVVEGSNDEVDKLLKEFLHLDLTEPIPGASSEETCQLLLEGSLRMKEGKHRKMDVYCSLFTDLLLVTKAVKKGEGTKVIRPPLLVDKIVFPELQALAPSSSST
;
A
#
# COMPACT_ATOMS: atom_id res chain seq x y z
N MET A 1 -2.01 12.70 2.30
CA MET A 1 -3.18 13.46 2.85
C MET A 1 -4.47 12.63 2.96
N LEU A 2 -4.49 11.35 2.56
CA LEU A 2 -5.66 10.45 2.59
C LEU A 2 -5.91 9.70 3.91
N THR A 3 -4.99 9.76 4.88
CA THR A 3 -5.18 9.15 6.21
C THR A 3 -6.05 10.00 7.14
N LYS A 4 -6.11 11.32 6.91
CA LYS A 4 -6.86 12.28 7.75
C LYS A 4 -8.37 12.01 7.82
N PRO A 5 -9.08 11.65 6.72
CA PRO A 5 -10.51 11.32 6.77
C PRO A 5 -10.80 10.05 7.59
N HIS A 6 -10.01 9.00 7.40
CA HIS A 6 -10.16 7.73 8.13
C HIS A 6 -9.82 7.88 9.61
N GLN A 7 -8.69 8.52 9.94
CA GLN A 7 -8.31 8.84 11.32
C GLN A 7 -9.37 9.71 12.03
N ARG A 8 -10.02 10.61 11.30
CA ARG A 8 -11.13 11.39 11.85
C ARG A 8 -12.34 10.51 12.13
N LEU A 9 -12.63 9.59 11.22
CA LEU A 9 -13.75 8.66 11.35
C LEU A 9 -13.60 7.76 12.58
N THR A 10 -12.41 7.19 12.80
CA THR A 10 -12.11 6.32 13.96
C THR A 10 -12.11 7.06 15.30
N LYS A 11 -11.99 8.38 15.30
CA LYS A 11 -12.10 9.21 16.52
C LYS A 11 -13.54 9.46 16.97
N TYR A 12 -14.53 9.41 16.07
CA TYR A 12 -15.91 9.71 16.43
C TYR A 12 -16.47 8.79 17.53
N PRO A 13 -16.28 7.45 17.51
CA PRO A 13 -16.71 6.60 18.62
C PRO A 13 -16.14 7.02 19.98
N LEU A 14 -14.88 7.46 20.04
CA LEU A 14 -14.23 7.90 21.28
C LEU A 14 -14.85 9.19 21.83
N LEU A 15 -15.12 10.14 20.94
CA LEU A 15 -15.77 11.40 21.28
C LEU A 15 -17.21 11.17 21.73
N LEU A 16 -17.96 10.34 20.99
CA LEU A 16 -19.35 10.02 21.33
C LEU A 16 -19.47 9.23 22.64
N LYS A 17 -18.56 8.29 22.92
CA LYS A 17 -18.47 7.62 24.23
C LYS A 17 -18.20 8.62 25.36
N SER A 18 -17.40 9.65 25.10
CA SER A 18 -17.15 10.73 26.07
C SER A 18 -18.38 11.60 26.30
N VAL A 19 -19.16 11.89 25.25
CA VAL A 19 -20.46 12.59 25.36
C VAL A 19 -21.47 11.74 26.13
N LEU A 20 -21.56 10.45 25.85
CA LEU A 20 -22.46 9.52 26.54
C LEU A 20 -22.22 9.51 28.06
N ARG A 21 -20.95 9.51 28.48
CA ARG A 21 -20.57 9.58 29.91
C ARG A 21 -21.05 10.84 30.63
N LYS A 22 -21.32 11.93 29.90
CA LYS A 22 -21.75 13.23 30.44
C LYS A 22 -23.23 13.53 30.15
N THR A 23 -23.96 12.60 29.56
CA THR A 23 -25.37 12.77 29.20
C THR A 23 -26.20 12.11 30.28
N ASP A 24 -27.08 12.84 30.97
CA ASP A 24 -27.92 12.26 32.05
C ASP A 24 -29.32 11.90 31.58
N GLN A 25 -29.87 12.66 30.63
CA GLN A 25 -31.23 12.46 30.13
C GLN A 25 -31.34 11.09 29.42
N PRO A 26 -32.28 10.20 29.83
CA PRO A 26 -32.39 8.85 29.28
C PRO A 26 -32.58 8.81 27.76
N ARG A 27 -33.47 9.65 27.23
CA ARG A 27 -33.73 9.74 25.78
C ARG A 27 -32.50 10.17 24.99
N ALA A 28 -31.71 11.11 25.52
CA ALA A 28 -30.47 11.54 24.90
C ALA A 28 -29.38 10.45 24.99
N LYS A 29 -29.29 9.72 26.10
CA LYS A 29 -28.38 8.56 26.22
C LYS A 29 -28.66 7.52 25.14
N GLU A 30 -29.92 7.13 24.97
CA GLU A 30 -30.32 6.17 23.95
C GLU A 30 -29.95 6.65 22.54
N ALA A 31 -30.24 7.90 22.21
CA ALA A 31 -29.86 8.48 20.92
C ALA A 31 -28.34 8.45 20.67
N VAL A 32 -27.53 8.79 21.69
CA VAL A 32 -26.06 8.74 21.59
C VAL A 32 -25.56 7.30 21.44
N ILE A 33 -26.16 6.32 22.13
CA ILE A 33 -25.83 4.90 21.98
C ILE A 33 -26.12 4.43 20.55
N THR A 34 -27.31 4.74 20.00
CA THR A 34 -27.65 4.41 18.62
C THR A 34 -26.68 5.03 17.63
N MET A 35 -26.25 6.27 17.88
CA MET A 35 -25.27 6.96 17.05
C MET A 35 -23.88 6.31 17.11
N ILE A 36 -23.40 5.93 18.30
CA ILE A 36 -22.14 5.17 18.47
C ILE A 36 -22.18 3.90 17.64
N SER A 37 -23.22 3.08 17.81
CA SER A 37 -23.39 1.82 17.07
C SER A 37 -23.43 2.03 15.55
N SER A 38 -24.04 3.13 15.09
CA SER A 38 -24.13 3.46 13.67
C SER A 38 -22.78 3.86 13.10
N VAL A 39 -22.01 4.68 13.82
CA VAL A 39 -20.68 5.10 13.43
C VAL A 39 -19.69 3.93 13.44
N GLU A 40 -19.75 3.06 14.46
CA GLU A 40 -18.91 1.86 14.54
C GLU A 40 -19.19 0.90 13.37
N ARG A 41 -20.46 0.68 13.02
CA ARG A 41 -20.84 -0.11 11.84
C ARG A 41 -20.34 0.51 10.54
N PHE A 42 -20.46 1.83 10.39
CA PHE A 42 -19.95 2.53 9.21
C PHE A 42 -18.43 2.40 9.06
N ILE A 43 -17.67 2.56 10.15
CA ILE A 43 -16.21 2.33 10.16
C ILE A 43 -15.90 0.89 9.74
N HIS A 44 -16.64 -0.09 10.25
CA HIS A 44 -16.45 -1.48 9.88
C HIS A 44 -16.64 -1.71 8.37
N HIS A 45 -17.69 -1.14 7.78
CA HIS A 45 -17.91 -1.21 6.33
C HIS A 45 -16.80 -0.53 5.53
N VAL A 46 -16.35 0.66 5.94
CA VAL A 46 -15.23 1.36 5.28
C VAL A 46 -13.97 0.50 5.32
N ASN A 47 -13.63 -0.07 6.48
CA ASN A 47 -12.48 -0.94 6.64
C ASN A 47 -12.58 -2.22 5.78
N ALA A 48 -13.77 -2.82 5.70
CA ALA A 48 -14.00 -3.97 4.84
C ALA A 48 -13.79 -3.63 3.35
N CYS A 49 -14.31 -2.49 2.90
CA CYS A 49 -14.15 -2.02 1.52
C CYS A 49 -12.68 -1.77 1.18
N ILE A 50 -11.94 -1.09 2.07
CA ILE A 50 -10.50 -0.86 1.90
C ILE A 50 -9.73 -2.18 1.77
N ARG A 51 -10.03 -3.15 2.64
CA ARG A 51 -9.43 -4.50 2.56
C ARG A 51 -9.78 -5.21 1.24
N GLN A 52 -11.03 -5.13 0.79
CA GLN A 52 -11.43 -5.75 -0.47
C GLN A 52 -10.71 -5.15 -1.67
N GLN A 53 -10.51 -3.82 -1.69
CA GLN A 53 -9.73 -3.16 -2.75
C GLN A 53 -8.28 -3.63 -2.75
N LEU A 54 -7.67 -3.77 -1.57
CA LEU A 54 -6.32 -4.29 -1.43
C LEU A 54 -6.20 -5.74 -1.92
N VAL A 55 -7.14 -6.61 -1.52
CA VAL A 55 -7.20 -8.00 -1.98
C VAL A 55 -7.36 -8.08 -3.50
N ALA A 56 -8.26 -7.29 -4.09
CA ALA A 56 -8.46 -7.25 -5.54
C ALA A 56 -7.23 -6.74 -6.31
N MET A 57 -6.42 -5.88 -5.68
CA MET A 57 -5.15 -5.44 -6.23
C MET A 57 -4.10 -6.54 -6.16
N VAL A 58 -3.92 -7.16 -5.00
CA VAL A 58 -2.99 -8.28 -4.79
C VAL A 58 -3.31 -9.44 -5.72
N SER A 59 -4.59 -9.73 -5.98
CA SER A 59 -4.99 -10.80 -6.91
C SER A 59 -4.58 -10.55 -8.37
N ARG A 60 -4.20 -9.32 -8.74
CA ARG A 60 -3.66 -8.98 -10.08
C ARG A 60 -2.12 -9.17 -10.15
N MET A 61 -1.49 -9.50 -9.03
CA MET A 61 -0.05 -9.70 -8.92
C MET A 61 0.23 -11.20 -9.01
N ASP A 62 0.79 -11.64 -10.14
CA ASP A 62 0.98 -13.06 -10.46
C ASP A 62 2.21 -13.67 -9.79
N ALA A 63 3.25 -12.86 -9.53
CA ALA A 63 4.51 -13.37 -8.99
C ALA A 63 5.34 -12.31 -8.26
N TYR A 64 6.07 -12.73 -7.22
CA TYR A 64 7.09 -11.94 -6.54
C TYR A 64 8.49 -12.40 -6.99
N GLU A 65 9.03 -11.81 -8.06
CA GLU A 65 10.31 -12.21 -8.66
C GLU A 65 11.41 -11.19 -8.37
N VAL A 66 11.75 -11.07 -7.09
CA VAL A 66 12.76 -10.10 -6.62
C VAL A 66 14.18 -10.69 -6.59
N VAL A 67 14.26 -12.02 -6.54
CA VAL A 67 15.52 -12.77 -6.48
C VAL A 67 15.60 -13.69 -7.70
N GLU A 68 16.72 -13.63 -8.43
CA GLU A 68 17.03 -14.54 -9.52
C GLU A 68 17.89 -15.69 -8.96
N GLY A 69 17.47 -16.94 -9.16
CA GLY A 69 18.25 -18.12 -8.82
C GLY A 69 19.39 -18.36 -9.79
N SER A 70 20.41 -19.09 -9.35
CA SER A 70 21.56 -19.45 -10.19
C SER A 70 21.26 -20.60 -11.17
N ASN A 71 20.19 -21.37 -10.93
CA ASN A 71 19.71 -22.44 -11.79
C ASN A 71 18.21 -22.74 -11.52
N ASP A 72 17.60 -23.57 -12.36
CA ASP A 72 16.16 -23.91 -12.30
C ASP A 72 15.74 -24.59 -10.98
N GLU A 73 16.63 -25.38 -10.36
CA GLU A 73 16.36 -26.05 -9.08
C GLU A 73 16.26 -25.03 -7.94
N VAL A 74 17.19 -24.07 -7.90
CA VAL A 74 17.20 -22.96 -6.94
C VAL A 74 16.01 -22.04 -7.18
N ASP A 75 15.67 -21.72 -8.43
CA ASP A 75 14.47 -20.93 -8.75
C ASP A 75 13.19 -21.62 -8.27
N LYS A 76 13.10 -22.94 -8.41
CA LYS A 76 11.94 -23.70 -7.93
C LYS A 76 11.83 -23.65 -6.41
N LEU A 77 12.94 -23.77 -5.69
CA LEU A 77 12.97 -23.66 -4.24
C LEU A 77 12.63 -22.24 -3.77
N LEU A 78 13.17 -21.21 -4.43
CA LEU A 78 12.93 -19.81 -4.08
C LEU A 78 11.46 -19.42 -4.19
N LYS A 79 10.72 -19.98 -5.16
CA LYS A 79 9.28 -19.70 -5.32
C LYS A 79 8.45 -20.02 -4.06
N GLU A 80 8.86 -20.98 -3.25
CA GLU A 80 8.16 -21.32 -2.00
C GLU A 80 8.30 -20.22 -0.92
N PHE A 81 9.38 -19.42 -0.99
CA PHE A 81 9.67 -18.35 -0.02
C PHE A 81 9.33 -16.95 -0.55
N LEU A 82 9.11 -16.82 -1.86
CA LEU A 82 8.79 -15.57 -2.52
C LEU A 82 7.27 -15.29 -2.49
N HIS A 83 6.73 -15.10 -1.28
CA HIS A 83 5.35 -14.67 -1.06
C HIS A 83 5.32 -13.24 -0.52
N LEU A 84 4.56 -12.36 -1.18
CA LEU A 84 4.27 -11.02 -0.70
C LEU A 84 2.79 -10.94 -0.33
N ASP A 85 2.52 -10.85 0.97
CA ASP A 85 1.17 -10.58 1.47
C ASP A 85 1.06 -9.10 1.85
N LEU A 86 0.22 -8.36 1.13
CA LEU A 86 -0.09 -6.97 1.47
C LEU A 86 -1.29 -6.86 2.41
N THR A 87 -2.02 -7.95 2.64
CA THR A 87 -3.20 -7.98 3.53
C THR A 87 -2.80 -8.03 5.00
N GLU A 88 -1.58 -8.48 5.28
CA GLU A 88 -0.95 -8.41 6.58
C GLU A 88 -0.29 -7.03 6.80
N PRO A 89 -0.28 -6.52 8.05
CA PRO A 89 0.47 -5.31 8.38
C PRO A 89 1.95 -5.49 8.03
N ILE A 90 2.58 -4.45 7.47
CA ILE A 90 4.03 -4.49 7.23
C ILE A 90 4.76 -4.74 8.56
N PRO A 91 5.79 -5.59 8.59
CA PRO A 91 6.61 -5.78 9.79
C PRO A 91 7.13 -4.44 10.34
N GLY A 92 6.68 -4.10 11.56
CA GLY A 92 7.02 -2.84 12.24
C GLY A 92 5.97 -1.73 12.14
N ALA A 93 4.91 -1.90 11.32
CA ALA A 93 3.75 -1.02 11.31
C ALA A 93 2.80 -1.32 12.49
N SER A 94 2.02 -0.34 12.93
CA SER A 94 1.01 -0.60 13.97
C SER A 94 -0.11 -1.48 13.42
N SER A 95 -0.67 -2.37 14.25
CA SER A 95 -1.78 -3.26 13.85
C SER A 95 -3.05 -2.51 13.39
N GLU A 96 -3.14 -1.22 13.70
CA GLU A 96 -4.25 -0.34 13.31
C GLU A 96 -4.07 0.33 11.94
N GLU A 97 -2.84 0.33 11.40
CA GLU A 97 -2.53 0.91 10.09
C GLU A 97 -2.82 -0.11 9.00
N THR A 98 -3.92 0.10 8.27
CA THR A 98 -4.23 -0.69 7.08
C THR A 98 -3.42 -0.15 5.92
N CYS A 99 -2.64 -1.01 5.26
CA CYS A 99 -1.97 -0.72 3.99
C CYS A 99 -3.02 -0.23 2.96
N GLN A 100 -2.84 0.97 2.43
CA GLN A 100 -3.79 1.60 1.51
C GLN A 100 -3.07 2.10 0.27
N LEU A 101 -3.59 1.76 -0.91
CA LEU A 101 -3.12 2.31 -2.17
C LEU A 101 -3.44 3.81 -2.23
N LEU A 102 -2.42 4.64 -2.41
CA LEU A 102 -2.52 6.10 -2.52
C LEU A 102 -2.48 6.57 -3.96
N LEU A 103 -1.59 5.98 -4.76
CA LEU A 103 -1.37 6.36 -6.15
C LEU A 103 -0.82 5.17 -6.92
N GLU A 104 -1.17 5.06 -8.19
CA GLU A 104 -0.52 4.13 -9.10
C GLU A 104 -0.38 4.71 -10.51
N GLY A 105 0.57 4.18 -11.28
CA GLY A 105 0.76 4.60 -12.65
C GLY A 105 1.96 3.99 -13.35
N SER A 106 1.92 4.07 -14.68
CA SER A 106 3.00 3.63 -15.56
C SER A 106 4.19 4.58 -15.49
N LEU A 107 5.38 4.05 -15.25
CA LEU A 107 6.64 4.80 -15.20
C LEU A 107 7.71 4.12 -16.06
N ARG A 108 8.79 4.86 -16.35
CA ARG A 108 9.97 4.32 -17.03
C ARG A 108 11.15 4.27 -16.08
N MET A 109 11.58 3.07 -15.73
CA MET A 109 12.70 2.82 -14.84
C MET A 109 14.01 2.69 -15.64
N LYS A 110 15.06 3.38 -15.20
CA LYS A 110 16.43 3.20 -15.70
C LYS A 110 17.22 2.35 -14.71
N GLU A 111 17.85 1.30 -15.19
CA GLU A 111 18.68 0.40 -14.41
C GLU A 111 20.07 0.31 -15.05
N GLY A 112 21.10 0.70 -14.31
CA GLY A 112 22.45 0.84 -14.86
C GLY A 112 22.54 1.88 -16.00
N LYS A 113 23.57 1.76 -16.84
CA LYS A 113 23.87 2.78 -17.86
C LYS A 113 22.93 2.72 -19.07
N HIS A 114 22.47 1.52 -19.46
CA HIS A 114 21.79 1.29 -20.74
C HIS A 114 20.40 0.63 -20.64
N ARG A 115 20.02 0.03 -19.50
CA ARG A 115 18.73 -0.67 -19.39
C ARG A 115 17.65 0.34 -19.00
N LYS A 116 16.65 0.48 -19.87
CA LYS A 116 15.40 1.18 -19.56
C LYS A 116 14.27 0.17 -19.69
N MET A 117 13.28 0.23 -18.81
CA MET A 117 12.10 -0.63 -18.89
C MET A 117 10.86 0.11 -18.43
N ASP A 118 9.74 -0.23 -19.05
CA ASP A 118 8.42 0.23 -18.60
C ASP A 118 7.99 -0.62 -17.40
N VAL A 119 7.55 0.07 -16.36
CA VAL A 119 7.11 -0.49 -15.08
C VAL A 119 5.77 0.12 -14.70
N TYR A 120 5.04 -0.55 -13.82
CA TYR A 120 3.88 0.02 -13.15
C TYR A 120 4.22 0.16 -11.67
N CYS A 121 4.01 1.34 -11.11
CA CYS A 121 4.31 1.60 -9.71
C CYS A 121 3.02 1.78 -8.93
N SER A 122 2.97 1.21 -7.74
CA SER A 122 1.85 1.32 -6.81
C SER A 122 2.36 1.81 -5.48
N LEU A 123 2.02 3.04 -5.14
CA LEU A 123 2.39 3.71 -3.89
C LEU A 123 1.29 3.48 -2.87
N PHE A 124 1.65 2.81 -1.79
CA PHE A 124 0.81 2.61 -0.62
C PHE A 124 1.18 3.61 0.48
N THR A 125 0.47 3.54 1.60
CA THR A 125 0.72 4.37 2.79
C THR A 125 2.11 4.18 3.42
N ASP A 126 2.68 3.00 3.22
CA ASP A 126 3.79 2.45 3.98
C ASP A 126 4.87 1.81 3.09
N LEU A 127 4.52 1.40 1.86
CA LEU A 127 5.47 0.92 0.86
C LEU A 127 5.21 1.43 -0.56
N LEU A 128 6.20 1.28 -1.43
CA LEU A 128 6.12 1.46 -2.88
C LEU A 128 6.47 0.14 -3.55
N LEU A 129 5.57 -0.36 -4.40
CA LEU A 129 5.80 -1.52 -5.26
C LEU A 129 6.18 -1.10 -6.68
N VAL A 130 7.10 -1.86 -7.26
CA VAL A 130 7.48 -1.74 -8.67
C VAL A 130 7.18 -3.07 -9.35
N THR A 131 6.24 -3.05 -10.28
CA THR A 131 5.80 -4.23 -11.02
C THR A 131 6.05 -4.11 -12.51
N LYS A 132 6.02 -5.24 -13.20
CA LYS A 132 6.17 -5.35 -14.64
C LYS A 132 5.14 -6.32 -15.20
N ALA A 133 4.57 -6.01 -16.36
CA ALA A 133 3.67 -6.93 -17.05
C ALA A 133 4.36 -8.26 -17.37
N VAL A 134 3.64 -9.37 -17.17
CA VAL A 134 4.09 -10.70 -17.57
C VAL A 134 3.77 -10.91 -19.05
N LYS A 135 4.77 -11.22 -19.88
CA LYS A 135 4.64 -11.29 -21.35
C LYS A 135 3.59 -12.30 -21.89
N LYS A 136 3.05 -13.18 -21.03
CA LYS A 136 2.12 -14.27 -21.40
C LYS A 136 0.82 -14.29 -20.57
N GLY A 137 0.52 -13.26 -19.78
CA GLY A 137 -0.68 -13.20 -18.92
C GLY A 137 -1.17 -11.78 -18.69
N GLU A 138 -2.37 -11.65 -18.10
CA GLU A 138 -2.95 -10.34 -17.73
C GLU A 138 -2.38 -9.77 -16.43
N GLY A 139 -1.61 -10.54 -15.66
CA GLY A 139 -1.09 -10.11 -14.38
C GLY A 139 0.29 -9.46 -14.44
N THR A 140 0.69 -8.94 -13.28
CA THR A 140 1.95 -8.22 -13.10
C THR A 140 2.84 -8.95 -12.12
N LYS A 141 4.16 -8.86 -12.32
CA LYS A 141 5.13 -9.40 -11.38
C LYS A 141 5.86 -8.28 -10.65
N VAL A 142 6.05 -8.43 -9.35
CA VAL A 142 6.90 -7.54 -8.56
C VAL A 142 8.35 -7.81 -8.92
N ILE A 143 9.08 -6.77 -9.31
CA ILE A 143 10.47 -6.88 -9.80
C ILE A 143 11.49 -6.24 -8.86
N ARG A 144 11.03 -5.65 -7.76
CA ARG A 144 11.88 -5.03 -6.72
C ARG A 144 11.33 -5.35 -5.34
N PRO A 145 12.19 -5.45 -4.31
CA PRO A 145 11.70 -5.56 -2.95
C PRO A 145 10.79 -4.36 -2.63
N PRO A 146 9.70 -4.54 -1.85
CA PRO A 146 8.86 -3.43 -1.42
C PRO A 146 9.71 -2.36 -0.75
N LEU A 147 9.62 -1.13 -1.25
CA LEU A 147 10.40 -0.02 -0.74
C LEU A 147 9.58 0.69 0.35
N LEU A 148 10.04 0.68 1.59
CA LEU A 148 9.30 1.32 2.67
C LEU A 148 9.34 2.84 2.51
N VAL A 149 8.18 3.49 2.56
CA VAL A 149 8.02 4.92 2.29
C VAL A 149 8.87 5.78 3.22
N ASP A 150 9.08 5.35 4.46
CA ASP A 150 9.91 6.02 5.46
C ASP A 150 11.42 5.97 5.15
N LYS A 151 11.85 5.08 4.25
CA LYS A 151 13.26 4.87 3.87
C LYS A 151 13.58 5.33 2.45
N ILE A 152 12.60 5.79 1.67
CA ILE A 152 12.85 6.27 0.30
C ILE A 152 13.23 7.75 0.31
N VAL A 153 14.27 8.08 -0.46
CA VAL A 153 14.64 9.47 -0.75
C VAL A 153 14.48 9.71 -2.25
N PHE A 154 13.91 10.87 -2.61
CA PHE A 154 13.72 11.29 -4.00
C PHE A 154 14.61 12.49 -4.32
N PRO A 155 15.90 12.28 -4.64
CA PRO A 155 16.74 13.35 -5.14
C PRO A 155 16.30 13.73 -6.55
N GLU A 156 16.29 15.03 -6.85
CA GLU A 156 16.13 15.49 -8.22
C GLU A 156 17.34 15.01 -9.04
N LEU A 157 17.08 14.26 -10.11
CA LEU A 157 18.12 13.93 -11.07
C LEU A 157 18.44 15.18 -11.86
N GLN A 158 19.51 15.90 -11.47
CA GLN A 158 20.10 16.89 -12.35
C GLN A 158 20.41 16.20 -13.68
N ALA A 159 19.79 16.68 -14.76
CA ALA A 159 20.10 16.21 -16.09
C ALA A 159 21.61 16.34 -16.27
N LEU A 160 22.31 15.22 -16.50
CA LEU A 160 23.70 15.28 -16.94
C LEU A 160 23.71 16.19 -18.16
N ALA A 161 24.27 17.39 -18.00
CA ALA A 161 24.54 18.28 -19.11
C ALA A 161 25.31 17.46 -20.15
N PRO A 162 24.98 17.56 -21.45
CA PRO A 162 25.75 16.88 -22.46
C PRO A 162 27.19 17.38 -22.32
N SER A 163 28.12 16.45 -22.08
CA SER A 163 29.55 16.76 -22.06
C SER A 163 29.89 17.42 -23.39
N SER A 164 30.06 18.73 -23.40
CA SER A 164 30.63 19.46 -24.52
C SER A 164 32.08 18.99 -24.64
N SER A 165 32.32 18.01 -25.51
CA SER A 165 33.64 17.72 -26.02
C SER A 165 34.10 18.94 -26.82
N SER A 166 34.88 19.81 -26.17
CA SER A 166 35.64 20.86 -26.82
C SER A 166 36.63 20.24 -27.80
N THR A 167 36.62 20.82 -28.99
CA THR A 167 37.50 20.55 -30.13
C THR A 167 38.94 20.94 -29.85
#